data_AF-A0A1R0ZMT2-F1
#
_entry.id   AF-A0A1R0ZMT2-F1
#
_cell.length_a   1.000
_cell.length_b   1.000
_cell.length_c   1.000
_cell.angle_alpha   90.00
_cell.angle_beta   90.00
_cell.angle_gamma   90.00
#
_symmetry.space_group_name_H-M   'P 1'
#
loop_
_entity.id
_entity.type
_entity.pdbx_description
1 polymer ?
#
loop_
_entity_poly.entity_id
_entity_poly.type
_entity_poly.pdbx_seq_one_letter_code
_entity_poly.pdbx_strand_id
1 'polypeptide(L)'
;MKHPILSKKSLILIFFLIFLIGIYFLFFGLPWKSIAHKKQFEVYLEDKYQIDFKLKKMDYDFMHRTYLTYAYPASDPTLVFFVGQDIESKEIHDLYLYELEKRMFK
;
A
#
# COMPACT_ATOMS: atom_id res chain seq x y z
N MET A 1 25.54 -36.37 -26.48
CA MET A 1 25.07 -36.51 -25.08
C MET A 1 24.31 -35.25 -24.70
N LYS A 2 23.02 -35.33 -24.37
CA LYS A 2 22.24 -34.18 -23.87
C LYS A 2 22.54 -34.03 -22.38
N HIS A 3 23.42 -33.11 -22.00
CA HIS A 3 23.54 -32.74 -20.60
C HIS A 3 22.21 -32.12 -20.16
N PRO A 4 21.62 -32.53 -19.02
CA PRO A 4 20.45 -31.84 -18.51
C PRO A 4 20.83 -30.39 -18.26
N ILE A 5 20.08 -29.47 -18.87
CA ILE A 5 20.33 -28.02 -18.85
C ILE A 5 20.32 -27.48 -17.40
N LEU A 6 19.65 -28.17 -16.47
CA LEU A 6 19.59 -27.84 -15.06
C LEU A 6 19.98 -29.04 -14.17
N SER A 7 20.84 -28.79 -13.19
CA SER A 7 21.17 -29.79 -12.16
C SER A 7 20.05 -29.90 -11.10
N LYS A 8 19.94 -31.05 -10.42
CA LYS A 8 19.00 -31.22 -9.30
C LYS A 8 19.19 -30.17 -8.20
N LYS A 9 20.44 -29.75 -7.94
CA LYS A 9 20.76 -28.68 -6.98
C LYS A 9 20.22 -27.32 -7.43
N SER A 10 20.30 -27.03 -8.74
CA SER A 10 19.75 -25.83 -9.34
C SER A 10 18.22 -25.79 -9.23
N LEU A 11 17.54 -26.93 -9.40
CA LEU A 11 16.10 -27.03 -9.20
C LEU A 11 15.70 -26.74 -7.75
N ILE A 12 16.39 -27.33 -6.77
CA ILE A 12 16.13 -27.07 -5.34
C ILE A 12 16.29 -25.58 -5.00
N LEU A 13 17.37 -24.96 -5.50
CA LEU A 13 17.59 -23.53 -5.29
C LEU A 13 16.47 -22.67 -5.89
N ILE A 14 15.98 -23.01 -7.08
CA ILE A 14 14.87 -22.29 -7.71
C ILE A 14 13.59 -22.40 -6.87
N PHE A 15 13.24 -23.61 -6.40
CA PHE A 15 12.09 -23.79 -5.52
C PHE A 15 12.23 -22.99 -4.23
N PHE A 16 13.42 -22.96 -3.63
CA PHE A 16 13.69 -22.17 -2.45
C PHE A 16 13.53 -20.67 -2.71
N LEU A 17 14.02 -20.16 -3.83
CA LEU A 17 13.86 -18.75 -4.21
C LEU A 17 12.39 -18.39 -4.46
N ILE A 18 11.64 -19.24 -5.15
CA ILE A 18 10.19 -19.06 -5.36
C ILE A 18 9.46 -19.03 -4.02
N PHE A 19 9.83 -19.93 -3.09
CA PHE A 19 9.25 -19.98 -1.76
C PHE A 19 9.51 -18.69 -0.97
N LEU A 20 10.74 -18.16 -1.00
CA LEU A 20 11.09 -16.89 -0.35
C LEU A 20 10.31 -15.70 -0.95
N ILE A 21 10.15 -15.67 -2.28
CA ILE A 21 9.34 -14.67 -2.96
C ILE A 21 7.88 -14.77 -2.52
N GLY A 22 7.34 -15.99 -2.40
CA GLY A 22 6.00 -16.24 -1.88
C GLY A 22 5.81 -15.71 -0.46
N ILE A 23 6.76 -15.98 0.44
CA ILE A 23 6.76 -15.44 1.81
C ILE A 23 6.75 -13.91 1.78
N TYR A 24 7.61 -13.29 0.97
CA TYR A 24 7.66 -11.84 0.84
C TYR A 24 6.29 -11.26 0.43
N PHE A 25 5.63 -11.85 -0.57
CA PHE A 25 4.32 -11.38 -1.01
C PHE A 25 3.21 -11.60 0.02
N LEU A 26 3.33 -12.58 0.91
CA LEU A 26 2.38 -12.73 2.02
C LEU A 26 2.48 -11.53 2.96
N PHE A 27 3.68 -11.15 3.39
CA PHE A 27 3.85 -10.09 4.39
C PHE A 27 3.75 -8.66 3.82
N PHE A 28 4.15 -8.43 2.58
CA PHE A 28 4.22 -7.08 1.99
C PHE A 28 3.18 -6.84 0.89
N GLY A 29 2.36 -7.85 0.59
CA GLY A 29 1.43 -7.79 -0.52
C GLY A 29 2.15 -7.79 -1.88
N LEU A 30 1.37 -7.53 -2.94
CA LEU A 30 1.89 -7.48 -4.29
C LEU A 30 2.27 -6.03 -4.65
N PRO A 31 3.50 -5.76 -5.13
CA PRO A 31 3.95 -4.40 -5.43
C PRO A 31 3.01 -3.63 -6.36
N TRP A 32 2.47 -4.27 -7.39
CA TRP A 32 1.52 -3.66 -8.31
C TRP A 32 0.16 -3.34 -7.68
N LYS A 33 -0.31 -4.15 -6.71
CA LYS A 33 -1.53 -3.83 -5.95
C LYS A 33 -1.30 -2.61 -5.05
N SER A 34 -0.14 -2.51 -4.42
CA SER A 34 0.25 -1.35 -3.62
C SER A 34 0.26 -0.07 -4.48
N ILE A 35 0.84 -0.12 -5.68
CA ILE A 35 0.82 1.01 -6.63
C ILE A 35 -0.61 1.36 -7.06
N ALA A 36 -1.44 0.37 -7.38
CA ALA A 36 -2.83 0.60 -7.77
C ALA A 36 -3.65 1.25 -6.65
N HIS A 37 -3.55 0.75 -5.42
CA HIS A 37 -4.24 1.33 -4.26
C HIS A 37 -3.74 2.72 -3.93
N LYS A 38 -2.43 3.00 -4.10
CA LYS A 38 -1.90 4.36 -3.96
C LYS A 38 -2.63 5.33 -4.90
N LYS A 39 -2.80 4.95 -6.17
CA LYS A 39 -3.51 5.80 -7.13
C LYS A 39 -5.00 5.92 -6.79
N GLN A 40 -5.64 4.84 -6.36
CA GLN A 40 -7.04 4.87 -5.93
C GLN A 40 -7.28 5.78 -4.73
N PHE A 41 -6.38 5.77 -3.74
CA PHE A 41 -6.49 6.62 -2.57
C PHE A 41 -6.28 8.10 -2.92
N GLU A 42 -5.34 8.40 -3.81
CA GLU A 42 -5.12 9.75 -4.33
C GLU A 42 -6.39 10.28 -5.03
N VAL A 43 -6.94 9.50 -5.97
CA VAL A 43 -8.19 9.85 -6.67
C VAL A 43 -9.35 10.01 -5.70
N TYR A 44 -9.52 9.10 -4.73
CA TYR A 44 -10.56 9.21 -3.71
C TYR A 44 -10.50 10.54 -2.94
N LEU A 45 -9.31 10.96 -2.52
CA LEU A 45 -9.12 12.21 -1.78
C LEU A 45 -9.37 13.43 -2.66
N GLU A 46 -8.82 13.43 -3.88
CA GLU A 46 -8.96 14.52 -4.85
C GLU A 46 -10.42 14.71 -5.28
N ASP A 47 -11.13 13.61 -5.57
CA ASP A 47 -12.56 13.66 -5.90
C ASP A 47 -13.41 14.12 -4.70
N LYS A 48 -13.06 13.72 -3.48
CA LYS A 48 -13.83 14.07 -2.28
C LYS A 48 -13.66 15.52 -1.85
N TYR A 49 -12.45 16.06 -1.94
CA TYR A 49 -12.12 17.38 -1.39
C TYR A 49 -11.79 18.44 -2.44
N GLN A 50 -11.72 18.06 -3.71
CA GLN A 50 -11.48 18.98 -4.85
C GLN A 50 -10.15 19.75 -4.72
N ILE A 51 -9.14 19.12 -4.13
CA ILE A 51 -7.77 19.64 -3.99
C ILE A 51 -6.75 18.51 -4.18
N ASP A 52 -5.52 18.86 -4.55
CA ASP A 52 -4.44 17.88 -4.76
C ASP A 52 -3.89 17.34 -3.44
N PHE A 53 -3.62 16.04 -3.39
CA PHE A 53 -2.99 15.37 -2.25
C PHE A 53 -1.71 14.64 -2.65
N LYS A 54 -0.83 14.45 -1.67
CA LYS A 54 0.34 13.58 -1.81
C LYS A 54 0.30 12.48 -0.78
N LEU A 55 0.52 11.25 -1.23
CA LEU A 55 0.54 10.07 -0.39
C LEU A 55 1.98 9.65 -0.11
N LYS A 56 2.23 9.28 1.16
CA LYS A 56 3.48 8.66 1.58
C LYS A 56 3.60 7.23 1.00
N LYS A 57 4.53 6.44 1.55
CA LYS A 57 4.66 5.03 1.20
C LYS A 57 3.39 4.28 1.63
N MET A 58 2.93 3.38 0.77
CA MET A 58 1.82 2.48 1.11
C MET A 58 2.32 1.37 2.02
N ASP A 59 1.53 1.07 3.05
CA ASP A 59 1.71 -0.07 3.91
C ASP A 59 0.59 -1.09 3.65
N TYR A 60 0.91 -2.35 3.88
CA TYR A 60 -0.01 -3.48 3.72
C TYR A 60 -0.16 -4.18 5.06
N ASP A 61 -1.39 -4.24 5.54
CA ASP A 61 -1.74 -5.05 6.70
C ASP A 61 -2.02 -6.48 6.23
N PHE A 62 -1.09 -7.40 6.52
CA PHE A 62 -1.25 -8.80 6.19
C PHE A 62 -2.43 -9.47 6.90
N MET A 63 -2.71 -9.09 8.16
CA MET A 63 -3.75 -9.73 8.98
C MET A 63 -5.13 -9.47 8.38
N HIS A 64 -5.38 -8.23 7.96
CA HIS A 64 -6.67 -7.80 7.42
C HIS A 64 -6.69 -7.73 5.89
N ARG A 65 -5.54 -7.90 5.24
CA ARG A 65 -5.35 -7.76 3.79
C ARG A 65 -5.84 -6.40 3.28
N THR A 66 -5.57 -5.34 4.05
CA THR A 66 -5.93 -3.95 3.76
C THR A 66 -4.69 -3.12 3.45
N TYR A 67 -4.89 -2.04 2.71
CA TYR A 67 -3.87 -1.03 2.45
C TYR A 67 -4.14 0.22 3.28
N LEU A 68 -3.07 0.87 3.70
CA LEU A 68 -3.12 2.14 4.42
C LEU A 68 -1.89 2.99 4.07
N THR A 69 -2.01 4.29 4.29
CA THR A 69 -0.89 5.23 4.21
C THR A 69 -1.22 6.50 4.96
N TYR A 70 -0.30 7.45 4.92
CA TYR A 70 -0.53 8.82 5.33
C TYR A 70 -0.52 9.73 4.11
N ALA A 71 -1.40 10.72 4.11
CA ALA A 71 -1.50 11.72 3.08
C ALA A 71 -1.38 13.13 3.66
N TYR A 72 -1.17 14.10 2.79
CA TYR A 72 -1.18 15.53 3.12
C TYR A 72 -1.62 16.34 1.88
N PRO A 73 -2.29 17.49 2.05
CA PRO A 73 -2.59 18.39 0.93
C PRO A 73 -1.29 18.88 0.29
N ALA A 74 -1.24 18.93 -1.05
CA ALA A 74 -0.04 19.41 -1.75
C ALA A 74 0.33 20.85 -1.36
N SER A 75 -0.66 21.67 -0.99
CA SER A 75 -0.51 23.04 -0.50
C SER A 75 0.02 23.13 0.94
N ASP A 76 -0.09 22.06 1.73
CA ASP A 76 0.30 22.05 3.14
C ASP A 76 0.84 20.68 3.60
N PRO A 77 2.15 20.44 3.41
CA PRO A 77 2.79 19.20 3.82
C PRO A 77 2.84 18.94 5.33
N THR A 78 2.46 19.92 6.17
CA THR A 78 2.47 19.77 7.63
C THR A 78 1.19 19.13 8.15
N LEU A 79 0.09 19.21 7.38
CA LEU A 79 -1.19 18.59 7.72
C LEU A 79 -1.22 17.13 7.28
N VAL A 80 -0.54 16.27 8.04
CA VAL A 80 -0.48 14.83 7.78
C VAL A 80 -1.66 14.12 8.43
N PHE A 81 -2.37 13.30 7.65
CA PHE A 81 -3.52 12.53 8.13
C PHE A 81 -3.48 11.08 7.61
N PHE A 82 -4.23 10.21 8.27
CA PHE A 82 -4.37 8.80 7.90
C PHE A 82 -5.38 8.62 6.77
N VAL A 83 -5.09 7.69 5.84
CA VAL A 83 -6.04 7.17 4.85
C VAL A 83 -5.86 5.66 4.73
N GLY A 84 -6.95 4.91 4.71
CA GLY A 84 -6.91 3.45 4.73
C GLY A 84 -8.19 2.79 4.27
N GLN A 85 -8.18 1.46 4.24
CA GLN A 85 -9.35 0.66 3.96
C GLN A 85 -10.00 0.16 5.24
N ASP A 86 -11.33 0.14 5.24
CA ASP A 86 -12.09 -0.61 6.23
C ASP A 86 -11.77 -2.11 6.16
N ILE A 87 -11.80 -2.80 7.31
CA ILE A 87 -11.43 -4.20 7.41
C ILE A 87 -12.45 -5.10 6.71
N GLU A 88 -13.74 -4.78 6.79
CA GLU A 88 -14.83 -5.60 6.25
C GLU A 88 -15.21 -5.18 4.84
N SER A 89 -15.56 -3.90 4.64
CA SER A 89 -16.08 -3.41 3.36
C SER A 89 -14.98 -3.15 2.32
N LYS A 90 -13.73 -3.00 2.76
CA LYS A 90 -12.58 -2.55 1.95
C LYS A 90 -12.74 -1.14 1.36
N GLU A 91 -13.76 -0.39 1.80
CA GLU A 91 -13.97 0.99 1.38
C GLU A 91 -12.90 1.90 1.96
N ILE A 92 -12.56 2.93 1.18
CA ILE A 92 -11.54 3.91 1.56
C ILE A 92 -12.15 4.92 2.52
N HIS A 93 -11.46 5.19 3.62
CA HIS A 93 -11.77 6.24 4.57
C HIS A 93 -10.52 7.03 4.93
N ASP A 94 -10.71 8.25 5.42
CA ASP A 94 -9.64 9.17 5.75
C ASP A 94 -9.97 9.98 7.02
N LEU A 95 -8.92 10.57 7.61
CA LEU A 95 -9.02 11.45 8.77
C LEU A 95 -8.68 12.91 8.43
N TYR A 96 -8.82 13.35 7.17
CA TYR A 96 -8.41 14.69 6.75
C TYR A 96 -9.15 15.79 7.50
N LEU A 97 -10.49 15.75 7.50
CA LEU A 97 -11.30 16.76 8.19
C LEU A 97 -11.04 16.77 9.70
N TYR A 98 -10.89 15.58 10.29
CA TYR A 98 -10.56 15.45 11.72
C TYR A 98 -9.23 16.15 12.07
N GLU A 99 -8.16 15.90 11.32
CA GLU A 99 -6.86 16.54 11.57
C GLU A 99 -6.88 18.04 11.25
N LEU A 100 -7.64 18.46 10.22
CA LEU A 100 -7.82 19.87 9.88
C LEU A 100 -8.50 20.64 11.02
N GLU A 101 -9.63 20.15 11.50
CA GLU A 101 -10.38 20.74 12.62
C GLU A 101 -9.53 20.79 13.89
N LYS A 102 -8.91 19.66 14.25
CA LYS A 102 -8.01 19.56 15.40
C LYS A 102 -6.86 20.57 15.36
N ARG A 103 -6.38 20.95 14.18
CA ARG A 103 -5.36 21.98 14.03
C ARG A 103 -5.92 23.40 14.16
N MET A 104 -7.15 23.65 13.72
CA MET A 104 -7.80 24.96 13.82
C MET A 104 -8.19 25.32 15.26
N PHE A 105 -8.46 24.33 16.12
CA PHE A 105 -8.91 24.52 17.50
C PHE A 105 -7.83 24.25 18.57
N LYS A 106 -6.56 24.17 18.15
CA LYS A 106 -5.39 24.14 19.04
C LYS A 106 -4.67 25.48 19.01
#